data_AF-A0AAJ2LD17-F1
#
_entry.id   AF-A0AAJ2LD17-F1
#
_cell.length_a   1.000
_cell.length_b   1.000
_cell.length_c   1.000
_cell.angle_alpha   90.00
_cell.angle_beta   90.00
_cell.angle_gamma   90.00
#
_symmetry.space_group_name_H-M   'P 1'
#
loop_
_entity.id
_entity.type
_entity.pdbx_description
1 polymer ?
#
loop_
_entity_poly.entity_id
_entity_poly.type
_entity_poly.pdbx_seq_one_letter_code
_entity_poly.pdbx_strand_id
1 'polypeptide(L)' 'MIDMTIALRALKRLALASTHGELDAARIEAADVLDQAGWTRSARIVNDAIALRVGSGDGDRPPE' A
#
# COMPACT_ATOMS: atom_id res chain seq x y z
N MET A 1 0.94 -21.95 -3.62
CA MET A 1 -0.19 -21.18 -4.14
C MET A 1 -0.67 -20.30 -3.00
N ILE A 2 -0.39 -18.99 -3.04
CA ILE A 2 -0.91 -18.11 -1.99
C ILE A 2 -2.43 -18.14 -2.06
N ASP A 3 -3.04 -18.36 -0.91
CA ASP A 3 -4.47 -18.40 -0.76
C ASP A 3 -5.02 -16.99 -1.03
N MET A 4 -6.00 -16.88 -1.93
CA MET A 4 -6.66 -15.62 -2.29
C MET A 4 -7.17 -14.88 -1.04
N THR A 5 -7.48 -15.61 0.03
CA THR A 5 -7.86 -15.06 1.34
C THR A 5 -6.74 -14.25 2.01
N ILE A 6 -5.47 -14.60 1.81
CA ILE A 6 -4.32 -13.85 2.36
C ILE A 6 -4.15 -12.52 1.64
N ALA A 7 -4.26 -12.51 0.30
CA ALA A 7 -4.20 -11.29 -0.49
C ALA A 7 -5.32 -10.31 -0.11
N LEU A 8 -6.55 -10.81 0.06
CA LEU A 8 -7.69 -10.00 0.50
C LEU A 8 -7.50 -9.47 1.94
N ARG A 9 -6.88 -10.25 2.82
CA ARG A 9 -6.58 -9.81 4.20
C ARG A 9 -5.54 -8.69 4.22
N ALA A 10 -4.51 -8.76 3.37
CA ALA A 10 -3.50 -7.71 3.28
C ALA A 10 -4.11 -6.40 2.76
N LEU A 11 -4.99 -6.47 1.75
CA LEU A 11 -5.75 -5.31 1.26
C LEU A 11 -6.70 -4.74 2.32
N LYS A 12 -7.32 -5.57 3.15
CA LYS A 12 -8.15 -5.11 4.28
C LYS A 12 -7.31 -4.36 5.32
N ARG A 13 -6.11 -4.84 5.66
CA ARG A 13 -5.20 -4.13 6.58
C ARG A 13 -4.81 -2.77 6.03
N LEU A 14 -4.49 -2.70 4.75
CA LEU A 14 -4.18 -1.46 4.04
C LEU A 14 -5.32 -0.43 4.14
N ALA A 15 -6.57 -0.88 3.97
CA ALA A 15 -7.75 -0.03 4.08
C ALA A 15 -8.07 0.43 5.52
N LEU A 16 -7.57 -0.28 6.54
CA LEU A 16 -7.79 0.02 7.96
C LEU A 16 -6.64 0.79 8.61
N ALA A 17 -5.51 0.94 7.91
CA ALA A 17 -4.39 1.71 8.40
C ALA A 17 -4.84 3.15 8.69
N SER A 18 -4.61 3.60 9.92
CA SER A 18 -5.12 4.88 10.43
C SER A 18 -4.01 5.91 10.62
N THR A 19 -2.75 5.48 10.53
CA THR A 19 -1.57 6.34 10.59
C THR A 19 -0.69 6.16 9.36
N HIS A 20 0.17 7.13 9.10
CA HIS A 20 1.11 7.11 7.99
C HIS A 20 2.07 5.90 8.06
N GLY A 21 2.60 5.58 9.24
CA GLY A 21 3.49 4.43 9.43
C GLY A 21 2.79 3.09 9.24
N GLU A 22 1.54 2.97 9.70
CA GLU A 22 0.72 1.76 9.45
C GLU A 22 0.40 1.60 7.96
N LEU A 23 0.15 2.71 7.27
CA LEU A 23 -0.20 2.71 5.85
C LEU A 23 1.01 2.32 4.99
N ASP A 24 2.21 2.78 5.34
CA ASP A 24 3.44 2.37 4.64
C ASP A 24 3.79 0.90 4.90
N ALA A 25 3.69 0.44 6.15
CA ALA A 25 3.92 -0.97 6.49
C ALA A 25 2.90 -1.90 5.79
N ALA A 26 1.61 -1.54 5.81
CA ALA A 26 0.57 -2.31 5.16
C ALA A 26 0.69 -2.29 3.62
N ARG A 27 1.22 -1.19 3.04
CA ARG A 27 1.50 -1.10 1.60
C ARG A 27 2.55 -2.11 1.18
N ILE A 28 3.67 -2.16 1.90
CA ILE A 28 4.77 -3.10 1.62
C ILE A 28 4.26 -4.55 1.76
N GLU A 29 3.55 -4.86 2.87
CA GLU A 29 2.96 -6.18 3.10
C GLU A 29 1.99 -6.58 1.97
N ALA A 30 1.09 -5.69 1.58
CA ALA A 30 0.12 -5.97 0.53
C ALA A 30 0.77 -6.16 -0.84
N ALA A 31 1.77 -5.34 -1.20
CA ALA A 31 2.48 -5.45 -2.47
C ALA A 31 3.21 -6.80 -2.59
N ASP A 32 3.91 -7.22 -1.53
CA ASP A 32 4.64 -8.49 -1.50
C ASP A 32 3.71 -9.69 -1.61
N VAL A 33 2.59 -9.68 -0.86
CA VAL A 33 1.59 -10.76 -0.90
C VAL A 33 0.94 -10.85 -2.28
N LEU A 34 0.63 -9.71 -2.91
CA LEU A 34 0.06 -9.68 -4.25
C LEU A 34 1.05 -10.19 -5.30
N ASP A 35 2.33 -9.87 -5.18
CA ASP A 35 3.35 -10.36 -6.11
C ASP A 35 3.57 -11.87 -5.97
N GLN A 36 3.66 -12.38 -4.73
CA GLN A 36 3.74 -13.82 -4.45
C GLN A 36 2.49 -14.61 -4.87
N ALA A 37 1.34 -13.95 -4.98
CA ALA A 37 0.11 -14.52 -5.53
C ALA A 37 0.05 -14.48 -7.08
N GLY A 38 1.08 -13.93 -7.75
CA GLY A 38 1.13 -13.75 -9.20
C GLY A 38 0.31 -12.56 -9.70
N TRP A 39 -0.17 -11.69 -8.80
CA TRP A 39 -0.93 -10.48 -9.13
C TRP A 39 0.00 -9.26 -9.25
N THR A 40 1.11 -9.41 -9.96
CA THR A 40 2.18 -8.41 -10.09
C THR A 40 1.71 -7.05 -10.60
N ARG A 41 0.62 -6.99 -11.39
CA ARG A 41 0.01 -5.71 -11.80
C ARG A 41 -0.65 -5.00 -10.61
N SER A 42 -1.37 -5.73 -9.78
CA SER A 42 -2.05 -5.19 -8.59
C SER A 42 -1.03 -4.76 -7.53
N ALA A 43 0.06 -5.51 -7.36
CA ALA A 43 1.17 -5.14 -6.48
C ALA A 43 1.77 -3.78 -6.84
N ARG A 44 2.02 -3.54 -8.15
CA ARG A 44 2.50 -2.25 -8.65
C ARG A 44 1.53 -1.11 -8.38
N ILE A 45 0.23 -1.31 -8.66
CA ILE A 45 -0.80 -0.30 -8.40
C ILE A 45 -0.85 0.09 -6.92
N VAL A 46 -0.77 -0.87 -6.01
CA VAL A 46 -0.75 -0.62 -4.56
C VAL A 46 0.49 0.20 -4.17
N ASN A 47 1.66 -0.14 -4.70
CA ASN A 47 2.88 0.61 -4.45
C ASN A 47 2.80 2.05 -4.98
N ASP A 48 2.44 2.23 -6.24
CA ASP A 48 2.45 3.54 -6.89
C ASP A 48 1.40 4.47 -6.30
N ALA A 49 0.17 3.99 -6.11
CA ALA A 49 -0.94 4.82 -5.64
C ALA A 49 -0.77 5.28 -4.19
N ILE A 50 -0.13 4.46 -3.36
CA ILE A 50 0.04 4.75 -1.93
C ILE A 50 1.36 5.48 -1.68
N ALA A 51 2.44 5.14 -2.39
CA ALA A 51 3.68 5.92 -2.34
C ALA A 51 3.46 7.39 -2.71
N LEU A 52 2.57 7.66 -3.68
CA LEU A 52 2.21 9.04 -4.07
C LEU A 52 1.52 9.81 -2.94
N ARG A 53 0.70 9.13 -2.13
CA ARG A 53 -0.01 9.74 -0.99
C ARG A 53 0.88 9.92 0.24
N VAL A 54 1.85 9.02 0.42
CA VAL A 54 2.87 9.11 1.47
C VAL A 54 3.85 10.25 1.15
N GLY A 55 4.24 10.41 -0.11
CA GLY A 55 5.22 11.44 -0.53
C GLY A 55 4.67 12.87 -0.68
N SER A 56 3.36 13.09 -0.74
CA SER A 56 2.76 14.44 -0.92
C SER A 56 2.39 15.15 0.40
N GLY A 57 2.84 14.64 1.55
CA GLY A 57 2.48 15.17 2.87
C GLY A 57 3.27 16.40 3.34
N ASP A 58 4.28 16.89 2.61
CA ASP A 58 5.22 17.88 3.17
C ASP A 58 5.74 18.90 2.15
N GLY A 59 4.86 19.50 1.35
CA GLY A 59 5.29 20.36 0.23
C GLY A 59 4.44 21.57 -0.13
N ASP A 60 3.32 21.85 0.53
CA ASP A 60 2.47 23.00 0.17
C ASP A 60 2.27 23.95 1.36
N ARG A 61 3.38 24.57 1.78
CA ARG A 61 3.34 25.86 2.49
C ARG A 61 3.82 26.93 1.50
N PRO A 62 2.98 27.89 1.08
CA PRO A 62 3.44 28.99 0.24
C PRO A 62 4.48 29.80 1.02
N PRO A 63 5.60 30.23 0.40
CA PRO A 63 6.51 31.17 1.05
C PRO A 63 5.81 32.53 1.19
N GLU A 64 5.91 33.10 2.40
CA GLU A 64 5.50 34.47 2.72
C GLU A 64 6.45 35.50 2.09
#